data_AF-A0A378T670-F1
#
_entry.id   AF-A0A378T670-F1
#
_cell.length_a   1.000
_cell.length_b   1.000
_cell.length_c   1.000
_cell.angle_alpha   90.00
_cell.angle_beta   90.00
_cell.angle_gamma   90.00
#
_symmetry.space_group_name_H-M   'P 1'
#
loop_
_entity.id
_entity.type
_entity.pdbx_description
1 polymer ?
#
loop_
_entity_poly.entity_id
_entity_poly.type
_entity_poly.pdbx_seq_one_letter_code
_entity_poly.pdbx_strand_id
1 'polypeptide(L)'
;MTDNTDKNSNKSNDLNKIISALGNERKIPPLDKWTPETITPFDIVIDDNGEWYHDGVKIARRSLVDLFASVLWADVDDEQKRHFLKTVLLNKDRF
;
A
#
# COMPACT_ATOMS: atom_id res chain seq x y z
N MET A 1 22.43 37.04 35.55
CA MET A 1 21.32 36.28 34.95
C MET A 1 21.64 36.10 33.47
N THR A 2 21.97 34.91 33.00
CA THR A 2 22.15 34.63 31.56
C THR A 2 21.15 33.59 31.10
N ASP A 3 20.51 33.90 29.98
CA ASP A 3 19.38 33.24 29.33
C ASP A 3 19.61 31.76 29.03
N ASN A 4 18.59 30.95 29.32
CA ASN A 4 18.50 29.54 28.98
C ASN A 4 17.43 29.34 27.90
N THR A 5 17.70 29.82 26.68
CA THR A 5 16.76 29.64 25.56
C THR A 5 17.53 29.46 24.25
N ASP A 6 18.15 28.30 24.02
CA ASP A 6 18.69 27.95 22.68
C ASP A 6 19.00 26.45 22.47
N LYS A 7 18.37 25.53 23.23
CA LYS A 7 18.54 24.08 23.03
C LYS A 7 17.29 23.31 22.61
N ASN A 8 16.13 23.98 22.50
CA ASN A 8 14.86 23.29 22.28
C ASN A 8 14.39 23.26 20.81
N SER A 9 14.99 24.05 19.91
CA SER A 9 14.58 24.13 18.49
C SER A 9 15.15 23.01 17.61
N ASN A 10 16.33 22.48 17.94
CA ASN A 10 17.02 21.50 17.09
C ASN A 10 16.49 20.06 17.27
N LYS A 11 15.97 19.72 18.46
CA LYS A 11 15.49 18.36 18.77
C LYS A 11 14.24 17.98 17.97
N SER A 12 13.35 18.94 17.72
CA SER A 12 12.11 18.72 16.96
C SER A 12 12.39 18.41 15.48
N ASN A 13 13.44 19.02 14.91
CA ASN A 13 13.84 18.79 13.53
C ASN A 13 14.48 17.40 13.35
N ASP A 14 15.26 16.94 14.33
CA ASP A 14 15.86 15.61 14.31
C ASP A 14 14.81 14.50 14.42
N LEU A 15 13.79 14.69 15.27
CA LEU A 15 12.67 13.75 15.38
C LEU A 15 11.86 13.66 14.09
N ASN A 16 11.55 14.80 13.46
CA ASN A 16 10.86 14.81 12.17
C ASN A 16 11.68 14.13 11.06
N LYS A 17 13.00 14.30 11.06
CA LYS A 17 13.91 13.64 10.12
C LYS A 17 13.93 12.12 10.32
N ILE A 18 13.93 11.64 11.56
CA ILE A 18 13.82 10.22 11.89
C ILE A 18 12.47 9.68 11.47
N ILE A 19 11.37 10.39 11.73
CA ILE A 19 10.02 9.99 11.31
C ILE A 19 9.92 9.90 9.78
N SER A 20 10.49 10.85 9.04
CA SER A 20 10.54 10.79 7.57
C SER A 20 11.42 9.64 7.04
N ALA A 21 12.50 9.30 7.75
CA ALA A 21 13.39 8.20 7.36
C ALA A 21 12.83 6.82 7.73
N LEU A 22 12.01 6.74 8.78
CA LEU A 22 11.25 5.55 9.18
C LEU A 22 9.95 5.40 8.37
N GLY A 23 9.49 6.49 7.74
CA GLY A 23 8.45 6.47 6.75
C GLY A 23 8.93 5.76 5.50
N ASN A 24 8.80 4.43 5.48
CA ASN A 24 8.81 3.69 4.23
C ASN A 24 7.62 4.18 3.40
N GLU A 25 7.82 5.24 2.61
CA GLU A 25 6.87 5.67 1.59
C GLU A 25 6.63 4.45 0.69
N ARG A 26 5.48 3.79 0.92
CA ARG A 26 5.07 2.65 0.11
C ARG A 26 4.95 3.15 -1.32
N LYS A 27 5.85 2.68 -2.19
CA LYS A 27 5.82 3.00 -3.61
C LYS A 27 4.57 2.36 -4.21
N ILE A 28 3.50 3.12 -4.28
CA ILE A 28 2.29 2.74 -5.01
C ILE A 28 2.63 2.83 -6.50
N PRO A 29 2.52 1.73 -7.28
CA PRO A 29 2.71 1.79 -8.71
C PRO A 29 1.66 2.69 -9.39
N PRO A 30 1.90 3.18 -10.62
CA PRO A 30 0.92 3.99 -11.34
C PRO A 30 -0.22 3.12 -11.90
N LEU A 31 -1.10 2.63 -11.01
CA LEU A 31 -2.18 1.68 -11.32
C LEU A 31 -3.22 2.25 -12.30
N ASP A 32 -3.35 3.57 -12.36
CA ASP A 32 -4.18 4.31 -13.31
C ASP A 32 -3.69 4.15 -14.76
N LYS A 33 -2.38 3.98 -14.95
CA LYS A 33 -1.75 3.78 -16.26
C LYS A 33 -1.78 2.34 -16.73
N TRP A 34 -2.18 1.41 -15.87
CA TRP A 34 -2.22 -0.02 -16.19
C TRP A 34 -3.59 -0.40 -16.76
N THR A 35 -3.57 -0.88 -18.01
CA THR A 35 -4.72 -1.36 -18.76
C THR A 35 -4.54 -2.85 -19.06
N PRO A 36 -4.73 -3.75 -18.06
CA PRO A 36 -4.59 -5.18 -18.27
C PRO A 36 -5.66 -5.70 -19.25
N GLU A 37 -5.27 -6.60 -20.15
CA GLU A 37 -6.19 -7.20 -21.13
C GLU A 37 -7.03 -8.35 -20.53
N THR A 38 -6.59 -8.91 -19.40
CA THR A 38 -7.21 -10.08 -18.77
C THR A 38 -7.73 -9.73 -17.39
N ILE A 39 -8.95 -10.15 -17.11
CA ILE A 39 -9.56 -10.10 -15.78
C ILE A 39 -9.85 -11.54 -15.37
N THR A 40 -9.24 -11.99 -14.27
CA THR A 40 -9.47 -13.32 -13.70
C THR A 40 -10.03 -13.20 -12.29
N PRO A 41 -10.98 -14.08 -11.89
CA PRO A 41 -11.37 -14.20 -10.49
C PRO A 41 -10.15 -14.52 -9.62
N PHE A 42 -10.08 -13.89 -8.45
CA PHE A 42 -9.03 -14.12 -7.46
C PHE A 42 -9.67 -13.99 -6.07
N ASP A 43 -9.60 -15.04 -5.26
CA ASP A 43 -10.27 -15.09 -3.96
C ASP A 43 -9.47 -14.30 -2.93
N ILE A 44 -9.82 -13.03 -2.74
CA ILE A 44 -9.27 -12.21 -1.66
C ILE A 44 -10.40 -11.55 -0.92
N VAL A 45 -10.41 -11.76 0.39
CA VAL A 45 -11.32 -11.08 1.31
C VAL A 45 -10.50 -10.20 2.23
N ILE A 46 -10.89 -8.94 2.31
CA ILE A 46 -10.40 -7.99 3.32
C ILE A 46 -11.58 -7.80 4.27
N ASP A 47 -11.44 -8.23 5.51
CA ASP A 47 -12.49 -8.04 6.50
C ASP A 47 -12.57 -6.58 6.99
N ASP A 48 -13.53 -6.30 7.87
CA ASP A 48 -13.75 -4.96 8.42
C ASP A 48 -12.62 -4.48 9.35
N ASN A 49 -11.87 -5.40 9.95
CA ASN A 49 -10.71 -5.10 10.80
C ASN A 49 -9.40 -4.97 9.99
N GLY A 50 -9.45 -5.24 8.68
CA GLY A 50 -8.34 -5.09 7.74
C GLY A 50 -7.43 -6.32 7.64
N GLU A 51 -7.84 -7.48 8.17
CA GLU A 51 -7.19 -8.76 7.92
C GLU A 51 -7.53 -9.29 6.53
N TRP A 52 -6.52 -9.90 5.91
CA TRP A 52 -6.61 -10.42 4.55
C TRP A 52 -6.69 -11.94 4.57
N TYR A 53 -7.54 -12.49 3.71
CA TYR A 53 -7.75 -13.93 3.54
C TYR A 53 -7.66 -14.30 2.06
N HIS A 54 -7.11 -15.47 1.78
CA HIS A 54 -7.07 -16.10 0.46
C HIS A 54 -7.48 -17.57 0.60
N ASP A 55 -8.47 -18.01 -0.16
CA ASP A 55 -9.07 -19.34 -0.07
C ASP A 55 -9.53 -19.67 1.36
N GLY A 56 -10.08 -18.67 2.05
CA GLY A 56 -10.51 -18.76 3.46
C GLY A 56 -9.38 -18.82 4.48
N VAL A 57 -8.11 -18.76 4.07
CA VAL A 57 -6.94 -18.80 4.95
C VAL A 57 -6.37 -17.41 5.16
N LYS A 58 -6.13 -17.03 6.43
CA LYS A 58 -5.55 -15.74 6.78
C LYS A 58 -4.12 -15.57 6.25
N ILE A 59 -3.86 -14.43 5.61
CA ILE A 59 -2.53 -14.03 5.16
C ILE A 59 -1.78 -13.36 6.33
N ALA A 60 -0.97 -14.15 7.05
CA ALA A 60 -0.19 -13.64 8.19
C ALA A 60 1.07 -12.85 7.78
N ARG A 61 1.53 -12.98 6.53
CA ARG A 61 2.77 -12.36 6.06
C ARG A 61 2.55 -10.89 5.72
N ARG A 62 3.01 -10.00 6.59
CA ARG A 62 2.83 -8.56 6.42
C ARG A 62 3.33 -8.03 5.07
N SER A 63 4.49 -8.50 4.61
CA SER A 63 5.03 -8.09 3.31
C SER A 63 4.15 -8.48 2.12
N LEU A 64 3.41 -9.59 2.21
CA LEU A 64 2.47 -10.02 1.18
C LEU A 64 1.20 -9.17 1.21
N VAL A 65 0.69 -8.84 2.40
CA VAL A 65 -0.40 -7.88 2.56
C VAL A 65 -0.01 -6.52 1.99
N ASP A 66 1.18 -6.02 2.31
CA ASP A 66 1.67 -4.74 1.79
C ASP A 66 1.82 -4.77 0.26
N LEU A 67 2.25 -5.90 -0.31
CA LEU A 67 2.31 -6.10 -1.76
C LEU A 67 0.91 -6.01 -2.39
N PHE A 68 -0.06 -6.79 -1.92
CA PHE A 68 -1.41 -6.76 -2.50
C PHE A 68 -2.09 -5.41 -2.30
N ALA A 69 -1.93 -4.79 -1.13
CA ALA A 69 -2.42 -3.44 -0.87
C ALA A 69 -1.80 -2.41 -1.83
N SER A 70 -0.53 -2.57 -2.23
CA SER A 70 0.12 -1.66 -3.18
C SER A 70 -0.46 -1.72 -4.59
N VAL A 71 -1.15 -2.82 -4.94
CA VAL A 71 -1.76 -3.02 -6.27
C VAL A 71 -3.29 -3.08 -6.24
N LEU A 72 -3.90 -2.78 -5.10
CA LEU A 72 -5.35 -2.75 -4.95
C LEU A 72 -5.94 -1.53 -5.67
N TRP A 73 -6.91 -1.77 -6.53
CA TRP A 73 -7.63 -0.77 -7.29
C TRP A 73 -9.13 -0.90 -7.05
N ALA A 74 -9.82 0.24 -6.95
CA ALA A 74 -11.27 0.29 -6.92
C ALA A 74 -11.77 0.98 -8.19
N ASP A 75 -12.67 0.31 -8.89
CA ASP A 75 -13.45 0.88 -9.98
C ASP A 75 -14.84 1.19 -9.43
N VAL A 76 -15.24 2.46 -9.51
CA VAL A 76 -16.52 2.93 -8.99
C VAL A 76 -17.28 3.53 -10.15
N ASP A 77 -18.37 2.89 -10.54
CA ASP A 77 -19.38 3.44 -11.44
C ASP A 77 -20.60 3.91 -10.61
N ASP A 78 -21.59 4.54 -11.25
CA ASP A 78 -22.72 5.18 -10.55
C ASP A 78 -23.58 4.19 -9.72
N GLU A 79 -23.45 2.89 -9.95
CA GLU A 79 -24.29 1.85 -9.32
C GLU A 79 -23.47 0.74 -8.63
N GLN A 80 -22.20 0.56 -8.96
CA GLN A 80 -21.37 -0.56 -8.55
C GLN A 80 -19.95 -0.13 -8.19
N LYS A 81 -19.43 -0.73 -7.11
CA LYS A 81 -18.03 -0.64 -6.73
C LYS A 81 -17.39 -2.02 -6.86
N ARG A 82 -16.39 -2.13 -7.74
CA ARG A 82 -15.61 -3.35 -7.95
C ARG A 82 -14.17 -3.15 -7.49
N HIS A 83 -13.57 -4.20 -6.96
CA HIS A 83 -12.19 -4.21 -6.49
C HIS A 83 -11.33 -5.16 -7.33
N PHE A 84 -10.10 -4.75 -7.61
CA PHE A 84 -9.15 -5.49 -8.43
C PHE A 84 -7.75 -5.46 -7.81
N LEU A 85 -6.98 -6.52 -8.01
CA LEU A 85 -5.52 -6.45 -7.88
C LEU A 85 -4.95 -6.27 -9.28
N LYS A 86 -4.40 -5.08 -9.59
CA LYS A 86 -3.85 -4.81 -10.91
C LYS A 86 -2.40 -5.28 -11.00
N THR A 87 -2.04 -5.93 -12.10
CA THR A 87 -0.65 -6.25 -12.42
C THR A 87 -0.31 -5.69 -13.79
N VAL A 88 0.97 -5.37 -14.03
CA VAL A 88 1.43 -5.08 -15.39
C VAL A 88 1.26 -6.34 -16.24
N LEU A 89 1.05 -6.16 -17.55
CA LEU A 89 1.20 -7.24 -18.52
C LEU A 89 2.59 -7.85 -18.33
N LEU A 90 2.66 -9.00 -17.67
CA LEU A 90 3.84 -9.84 -17.69
C LEU A 90 4.03 -10.24 -19.14
N ASN A 91 5.13 -9.80 -19.77
CA ASN A 91 5.56 -10.41 -21.01
C ASN A 91 5.58 -11.93 -20.77
N LYS A 92 4.82 -12.66 -21.59
CA LYS A 92 4.53 -14.09 -21.45
C LYS A 92 5.80 -14.96 -21.39
N ASP A 93 6.95 -14.38 -21.70
CA ASP A 93 8.27 -15.01 -21.78
C ASP A 93 9.05 -15.06 -20.45
N ARG A 94 8.41 -14.79 -19.30
CA ARG A 94 9.08 -14.71 -17.98
C ARG A 94 8.65 -15.79 -16.97
N PHE A 95 8.00 -16.86 -17.41
CA PHE A 95 7.78 -18.07 -16.61
C PHE A 95 8.09 -19.32 -17.42
#